data_AF-A0A7W1YN62-F1
#
_entry.id   AF-A0A7W1YN62-F1
#
_cell.length_a   1.000
_cell.length_b   1.000
_cell.length_c   1.000
_cell.angle_alpha   90.00
_cell.angle_beta   90.00
_cell.angle_gamma   90.00
#
_symmetry.space_group_name_H-M   'P 1'
#
loop_
_entity.id
_entity.type
_entity.pdbx_description
1 polymer ?
#
loop_
_entity_poly.entity_id
_entity_poly.type
_entity_poly.pdbx_seq_one_letter_code
_entity_poly.pdbx_strand_id
1 'polypeptide(L)'
;MEADYRQPKRLNEMDDLRDMGRFPVPIYVGATGNILATLVLTYMVQGRYKEHYALPVWALTIISCNLLPVVALRSQMDETTHYPLIEEMDFVADQHKFSTWVYAIASANMLVWILLAWTIWSYRRSPGTLVGMLGVAFVCTFFPAWMRLFRFEEAGTSVPKRSEIW
;
A
#
# COMPACT_ATOMS: atom_id res chain seq x y z
N MET A 1 -16.24 19.55 13.74
CA MET A 1 -15.45 20.21 12.68
C MET A 1 -15.21 19.18 11.60
N GLU A 2 -15.96 19.25 10.52
CA GLU A 2 -15.80 18.37 9.36
C GLU A 2 -14.63 18.94 8.57
N ALA A 3 -13.44 18.35 8.71
CA ALA A 3 -12.27 18.78 7.97
C ALA A 3 -12.57 18.68 6.47
N ASP A 4 -12.41 19.79 5.75
CA ASP A 4 -12.60 19.85 4.30
C ASP A 4 -11.59 18.92 3.62
N TYR A 5 -12.05 17.71 3.31
CA TYR A 5 -11.27 16.64 2.66
C TYR A 5 -10.70 17.05 1.28
N ARG A 6 -11.11 18.21 0.75
CA ARG A 6 -10.64 18.75 -0.52
C ARG A 6 -9.36 19.57 -0.42
N GLN A 7 -8.94 20.00 0.77
CA GLN A 7 -7.71 20.78 0.90
C GLN A 7 -6.49 19.93 0.50
N PRO A 8 -5.57 20.45 -0.34
CA PRO A 8 -4.33 19.75 -0.68
C PRO A 8 -3.50 19.53 0.59
N LYS A 9 -3.02 18.29 0.78
CA LYS A 9 -2.17 17.91 1.91
C LYS A 9 -0.79 17.50 1.42
N ARG A 10 0.23 17.74 2.22
CA ARG A 10 1.59 17.22 2.04
C ARG A 10 1.76 15.86 2.71
N LEU A 11 2.82 15.14 2.35
CA LEU A 11 3.09 13.78 2.86
C LEU A 11 3.22 13.67 4.38
N ASN A 12 3.74 14.70 5.05
CA ASN A 12 3.88 14.77 6.50
C ASN A 12 2.60 15.22 7.23
N GLU A 13 1.60 15.69 6.49
CA GLU A 13 0.31 16.18 7.02
C GLU A 13 -0.78 15.11 6.96
N MET A 14 -0.45 13.91 6.47
CA MET A 14 -1.38 12.78 6.46
C MET A 14 -1.77 12.42 7.89
N ASP A 15 -3.07 12.40 8.15
CA ASP A 15 -3.68 12.10 9.45
C ASP A 15 -4.86 11.12 9.34
N ASP A 16 -5.30 10.78 8.13
CA ASP A 16 -6.42 9.87 7.87
C ASP A 16 -6.05 8.81 6.81
N LEU A 17 -6.58 7.59 6.96
CA LEU A 17 -6.48 6.53 5.95
C LEU A 17 -7.06 6.95 4.60
N ARG A 18 -8.07 7.82 4.60
CA ARG A 18 -8.68 8.34 3.37
C ARG A 18 -7.66 9.10 2.53
N ASP A 19 -6.68 9.77 3.13
CA ASP A 19 -5.61 10.49 2.41
C ASP A 19 -4.82 9.57 1.47
N MET A 20 -4.68 8.28 1.79
CA MET A 20 -4.05 7.29 0.91
C MET A 20 -4.78 7.14 -0.42
N GLY A 21 -6.09 7.42 -0.47
CA GLY A 21 -6.89 7.41 -1.70
C GLY A 21 -6.44 8.44 -2.74
N ARG A 22 -5.65 9.45 -2.33
CA ARG A 22 -5.16 10.53 -3.18
C ARG A 22 -3.83 10.18 -3.87
N PHE A 23 -3.17 9.09 -3.46
CA PHE A 23 -1.90 8.66 -4.01
C PHE A 23 -1.94 8.47 -5.54
N PRO A 24 -0.89 8.85 -6.28
CA PRO A 24 -0.79 8.58 -7.71
C PRO A 24 -0.73 7.07 -7.98
N VAL A 25 -1.18 6.67 -9.17
CA VAL A 25 -1.31 5.25 -9.58
C VAL A 25 -0.05 4.40 -9.37
N PRO A 26 1.17 4.88 -9.71
CA PRO A 26 2.40 4.12 -9.49
C PRO A 26 2.60 3.63 -8.06
N ILE A 27 2.06 4.34 -7.07
CA ILE A 27 2.15 3.99 -5.65
C ILE A 27 1.34 2.75 -5.35
N TYR A 28 0.12 2.67 -5.86
CA TYR A 28 -0.72 1.47 -5.72
C TYR A 28 -0.11 0.29 -6.44
N VAL A 29 0.48 0.50 -7.62
CA VAL A 29 1.19 -0.54 -8.38
C VAL A 29 2.35 -1.08 -7.57
N GLY A 30 3.18 -0.20 -6.99
CA GLY A 30 4.32 -0.60 -6.18
C GLY A 30 3.92 -1.29 -4.88
N ALA A 31 2.93 -0.76 -4.15
CA ALA A 31 2.42 -1.38 -2.93
C ALA A 31 1.80 -2.76 -3.20
N THR A 32 1.01 -2.89 -4.27
CA THR A 32 0.45 -4.18 -4.70
C THR A 32 1.55 -5.15 -5.12
N GLY A 33 2.50 -4.70 -5.94
CA GLY A 33 3.64 -5.51 -6.37
C GLY A 33 4.45 -6.04 -5.19
N ASN A 34 4.65 -5.21 -4.16
CA ASN A 34 5.35 -5.59 -2.94
C ASN A 34 4.61 -6.69 -2.16
N ILE A 35 3.28 -6.59 -2.02
CA ILE A 35 2.46 -7.65 -1.41
C ILE A 35 2.51 -8.94 -2.24
N LEU A 36 2.36 -8.86 -3.56
CA LEU A 36 2.41 -10.04 -4.43
C LEU A 36 3.77 -10.74 -4.37
N ALA A 37 4.86 -9.98 -4.41
CA ALA A 37 6.22 -10.51 -4.25
C ALA A 37 6.39 -11.16 -2.87
N THR A 38 5.90 -10.51 -1.80
CA THR A 38 5.92 -11.05 -0.45
C THR A 38 5.19 -12.39 -0.37
N LEU A 39 4.03 -12.54 -1.03
CA LEU A 39 3.30 -13.82 -1.07
C LEU A 39 4.08 -14.90 -1.81
N VAL A 40 4.66 -14.60 -2.98
CA VAL A 40 5.50 -15.56 -3.71
C VAL A 40 6.68 -16.03 -2.85
N LEU A 41 7.39 -15.10 -2.21
CA LEU A 41 8.52 -15.43 -1.34
C LEU A 41 8.08 -16.23 -0.12
N THR A 42 6.96 -15.87 0.50
CA THR A 42 6.39 -16.62 1.63
C THR A 42 6.02 -18.05 1.22
N TYR A 43 5.51 -18.26 0.01
CA TYR A 43 5.20 -19.60 -0.52
C TYR A 43 6.43 -20.46 -0.71
N MET A 44 7.54 -19.85 -1.14
CA MET A 44 8.83 -20.51 -1.30
C MET A 44 9.44 -20.87 0.06
N VAL A 45 9.46 -19.92 1.00
CA VAL A 45 10.05 -20.08 2.34
C VAL A 45 9.30 -21.12 3.15
N GLN A 46 7.98 -21.06 3.24
CA GLN A 46 7.18 -22.03 3.99
C GLN A 46 7.34 -23.46 3.43
N GLY A 47 7.57 -23.60 2.12
CA GLY A 47 7.86 -24.89 1.51
C GLY A 47 9.20 -25.50 1.90
N ARG A 48 10.15 -24.68 2.37
CA ARG A 48 11.52 -25.07 2.71
C ARG A 48 11.74 -25.21 4.21
N TYR A 49 11.06 -24.39 5.01
CA TYR A 49 11.22 -24.32 6.46
C TYR A 49 9.91 -24.68 7.16
N LYS A 50 9.96 -25.63 8.08
CA LYS A 50 8.80 -26.14 8.85
C LYS A 50 8.92 -25.88 10.34
N GLU A 51 9.98 -25.21 10.75
CA GLU A 51 10.28 -24.91 12.14
C GLU A 51 9.31 -23.86 12.69
N HIS A 52 8.95 -23.99 13.97
CA HIS A 52 7.98 -23.09 14.63
C HIS A 52 8.43 -21.62 14.65
N TYR A 53 9.74 -21.36 14.58
CA TYR A 53 10.30 -20.01 14.51
C TYR A 53 10.39 -19.45 13.08
N ALA A 54 10.10 -20.24 12.04
CA ALA A 54 10.25 -19.80 10.66
C ALA A 54 9.31 -18.63 10.32
N LEU A 55 8.06 -18.69 10.79
CA LEU A 55 7.08 -17.62 10.60
C LEU A 55 7.50 -16.28 11.25
N PRO A 56 7.77 -16.22 12.57
CA PRO A 56 8.15 -14.94 13.19
C PRO A 56 9.45 -14.38 12.62
N VAL A 57 10.46 -15.22 12.34
CA VAL A 57 11.71 -14.76 11.70
C VAL A 57 11.47 -14.22 10.30
N TRP A 58 10.63 -14.90 9.51
CA TRP A 58 10.28 -14.46 8.15
C TRP A 58 9.51 -13.14 8.15
N ALA A 59 8.50 -13.01 9.02
CA ALA A 59 7.71 -11.80 9.16
C ALA A 59 8.59 -10.61 9.57
N LEU A 60 9.47 -10.80 10.56
CA LEU A 60 10.43 -9.78 10.97
C LEU A 60 11.36 -9.39 9.83
N THR A 61 11.90 -10.37 9.10
CA THR A 61 12.80 -10.12 7.97
C THR A 61 12.13 -9.28 6.89
N ILE A 62 10.92 -9.64 6.47
CA ILE A 62 10.19 -8.90 5.44
C ILE A 62 9.85 -7.48 5.90
N ILE A 63 9.36 -7.31 7.13
CA ILE A 63 9.06 -5.98 7.68
C ILE A 63 10.33 -5.13 7.77
N SER A 64 11.43 -5.69 8.27
CA SER A 64 12.73 -5.00 8.33
C SER A 64 13.23 -4.61 6.94
N CYS A 65 13.15 -5.48 5.94
CA CYS A 65 13.54 -5.16 4.57
C CYS A 65 12.73 -3.98 3.98
N ASN A 66 11.48 -3.82 4.40
CA ASN A 66 10.64 -2.69 3.97
C ASN A 66 10.93 -1.40 4.74
N LEU A 67 11.24 -1.49 6.04
CA LEU A 67 11.43 -0.31 6.90
C LEU A 67 12.87 0.21 6.89
N LEU A 68 13.88 -0.65 6.75
CA LEU A 68 15.29 -0.22 6.82
C LEU A 68 15.66 0.84 5.77
N PRO A 69 15.27 0.72 4.49
CA PRO A 69 15.54 1.76 3.50
C PRO A 69 14.89 3.10 3.89
N VAL A 70 13.67 3.06 4.42
CA VAL A 70 12.94 4.25 4.89
C VAL A 70 13.67 4.90 6.07
N VAL A 71 14.10 4.12 7.06
CA VAL A 71 14.84 4.63 8.23
C VAL A 71 16.17 5.25 7.80
N ALA A 72 16.90 4.58 6.91
CA ALA A 72 18.16 5.10 6.39
C ALA A 72 17.97 6.43 5.66
N LEU A 73 16.98 6.53 4.76
CA LEU A 73 16.68 7.77 4.04
C LEU A 73 16.20 8.88 4.99
N ARG A 74 15.38 8.55 5.98
CA ARG A 74 14.92 9.51 7.00
C ARG A 74 16.03 10.06 7.87
N SER A 75 17.06 9.27 8.17
CA SER A 75 18.21 9.74 8.95
C SER A 75 19.03 10.84 8.26
N GLN A 76 18.82 11.03 6.95
CA GLN A 76 19.47 12.08 6.16
C GLN A 76 18.59 13.32 5.98
N MET A 77 17.35 13.31 6.48
CA MET A 77 16.44 14.46 6.40
C MET A 77 16.81 15.52 7.43
N ASP A 78 16.71 16.78 7.03
CA ASP A 78 16.91 17.95 7.87
C ASP A 78 15.71 18.91 7.82
N GLU A 79 15.83 20.06 8.49
CA GLU A 79 14.79 21.10 8.55
C GLU A 79 14.47 21.74 7.18
N THR A 80 15.34 21.57 6.19
CA THR A 80 15.15 22.10 4.82
C THR A 80 14.43 21.13 3.90
N THR A 81 14.07 19.94 4.40
CA THR A 81 13.47 18.88 3.57
C THR A 81 12.12 19.29 3.00
N HIS A 82 12.02 19.25 1.67
CA HIS A 82 10.78 19.49 0.96
C HIS A 82 9.84 18.26 1.00
N TYR A 83 8.60 18.49 1.45
CA TYR A 83 7.52 17.52 1.43
C TYR A 83 6.54 17.84 0.29
N PRO A 84 6.46 17.03 -0.77
CA PRO A 84 5.52 17.29 -1.87
C PRO A 84 4.06 17.12 -1.44
N LEU A 85 3.15 17.59 -2.28
CA LEU A 85 1.73 17.25 -2.18
C LEU A 85 1.54 15.75 -2.39
N ILE A 86 0.51 15.18 -1.75
CA ILE A 86 0.21 13.75 -1.84
C ILE A 86 0.01 13.29 -3.28
N GLU A 87 -0.64 14.10 -4.12
CA GLU A 87 -0.92 13.78 -5.53
C GLU A 87 0.32 13.85 -6.44
N GLU A 88 1.35 14.58 -6.02
CA GLU A 88 2.56 14.88 -6.82
C GLU A 88 3.76 14.02 -6.43
N MET A 89 3.60 13.13 -5.45
CA MET A 89 4.73 12.36 -4.91
C MET A 89 5.33 11.39 -5.93
N ASP A 90 6.66 11.32 -5.93
CA ASP A 90 7.39 10.31 -6.66
C ASP A 90 7.51 9.03 -5.83
N PHE A 91 7.22 7.89 -6.45
CA PHE A 91 7.23 6.59 -5.77
C PHE A 91 8.58 6.27 -5.14
N VAL A 92 9.69 6.57 -5.82
CA VAL A 92 11.03 6.17 -5.37
C VAL A 92 11.62 7.25 -4.46
N ALA A 93 11.45 8.52 -4.84
CA ALA A 93 12.11 9.62 -4.14
C ALA A 93 11.41 10.01 -2.83
N ASP A 94 10.08 9.88 -2.73
CA ASP A 94 9.33 10.48 -1.62
C ASP A 94 8.75 9.46 -0.62
N GLN A 95 8.93 8.17 -0.88
CA GLN A 95 8.41 7.07 -0.06
C GLN A 95 8.79 7.11 1.42
N HIS A 96 9.92 7.74 1.75
CA HIS A 96 10.43 7.85 3.11
C HIS A 96 9.88 9.09 3.86
N LYS A 97 9.11 9.95 3.17
CA LYS A 97 8.59 11.21 3.70
C LYS A 97 7.16 11.12 4.23
N PHE A 98 6.48 9.99 4.11
CA PHE A 98 5.15 9.80 4.71
C PHE A 98 5.17 10.00 6.22
N SER A 99 4.02 10.31 6.83
CA SER A 99 3.84 10.26 8.29
C SER A 99 4.17 8.87 8.88
N THR A 100 4.74 8.81 10.09
CA THR A 100 5.20 7.54 10.70
C THR A 100 4.11 6.49 10.83
N TRP A 101 2.86 6.89 11.09
CA TRP A 101 1.73 5.97 11.21
C TRP A 101 1.42 5.23 9.89
N VAL A 102 1.74 5.82 8.73
CA VAL A 102 1.55 5.19 7.41
C VAL A 102 2.40 3.93 7.30
N TYR A 103 3.64 3.96 7.79
CA TYR A 103 4.50 2.76 7.81
C TYR A 103 4.02 1.72 8.80
N ALA A 104 3.41 2.14 9.92
CA ALA A 104 2.81 1.20 10.87
C ALA A 104 1.64 0.44 10.21
N ILE A 105 0.76 1.16 9.50
CA ILE A 105 -0.34 0.55 8.75
C ILE A 105 0.16 -0.33 7.61
N ALA A 106 1.15 0.14 6.84
CA ALA A 106 1.75 -0.67 5.77
C ALA A 106 2.38 -1.96 6.30
N SER A 107 3.10 -1.88 7.42
CA SER A 107 3.71 -3.04 8.09
C SER A 107 2.66 -4.00 8.64
N ALA A 108 1.59 -3.47 9.25
CA ALA A 108 0.47 -4.28 9.73
C ALA A 108 -0.25 -5.00 8.59
N ASN A 109 -0.52 -4.31 7.48
CA ASN A 109 -1.10 -4.91 6.28
C ASN A 109 -0.22 -6.04 5.73
N MET A 110 1.09 -5.81 5.65
CA MET A 110 2.04 -6.84 5.22
C MET A 110 2.06 -8.05 6.15
N LEU A 111 2.05 -7.82 7.47
CA LEU A 111 1.99 -8.89 8.46
C LEU A 111 0.70 -9.73 8.31
N VAL A 112 -0.45 -9.09 8.10
CA VAL A 112 -1.73 -9.78 7.84
C VAL A 112 -1.62 -10.71 6.65
N TRP A 113 -1.04 -10.25 5.54
CA TRP A 113 -0.84 -11.08 4.34
C TRP A 113 0.08 -12.26 4.59
N ILE A 114 1.19 -12.06 5.30
CA ILE A 114 2.13 -13.13 5.65
C ILE A 114 1.44 -14.18 6.54
N LEU A 115 0.75 -13.76 7.59
CA LEU A 115 0.06 -14.67 8.53
C LEU A 115 -1.04 -15.46 7.82
N LEU A 116 -1.86 -14.79 7.01
CA LEU A 116 -2.94 -15.41 6.26
C LEU A 116 -2.39 -16.45 5.27
N ALA A 117 -1.38 -16.07 4.49
CA ALA A 117 -0.75 -16.97 3.52
C ALA A 117 -0.10 -18.17 4.20
N TRP A 118 0.65 -17.94 5.28
CA TRP A 118 1.29 -19.00 6.05
C TRP A 118 0.27 -19.98 6.62
N THR A 119 -0.85 -19.47 7.14
CA THR A 119 -1.96 -20.30 7.66
C THR A 119 -2.56 -21.17 6.55
N ILE A 120 -2.89 -20.56 5.41
CA ILE A 120 -3.49 -21.28 4.27
C ILE A 120 -2.56 -22.37 3.75
N TRP A 121 -1.27 -22.10 3.60
CA TRP A 121 -0.31 -23.08 3.09
C TRP A 121 0.14 -24.10 4.14
N SER A 122 -0.06 -23.82 5.42
CA SER A 122 0.08 -24.83 6.49
C SER A 122 -1.03 -25.88 6.41
N TYR A 123 -2.22 -25.51 5.94
CA TYR A 123 -3.32 -26.44 5.70
C TYR A 123 -3.22 -27.13 4.33
N ARG A 124 -3.08 -26.35 3.25
CA ARG A 124 -3.01 -26.86 1.88
C ARG A 124 -2.11 -26.02 1.00
N ARG A 125 -0.88 -26.49 0.81
CA ARG A 125 0.07 -25.90 -0.14
C ARG A 125 -0.10 -26.50 -1.53
N SER A 126 -0.49 -25.67 -2.49
CA SER A 126 -0.59 -26.05 -3.90
C SER A 126 -0.43 -24.82 -4.80
N PRO A 127 -0.08 -24.98 -6.09
CA PRO A 127 -0.05 -23.87 -7.02
C PRO A 127 -1.39 -23.12 -7.11
N GLY A 128 -2.52 -23.83 -7.00
CA GLY A 128 -3.85 -23.22 -7.01
C GLY A 128 -4.10 -22.31 -5.81
N THR A 129 -3.65 -22.69 -4.61
CA THR A 129 -3.77 -21.83 -3.42
C THR A 129 -2.85 -20.61 -3.47
N LEU A 130 -1.70 -20.70 -4.16
CA LEU A 130 -0.87 -19.53 -4.45
C LEU A 130 -1.57 -18.58 -5.42
N VAL A 131 -2.05 -19.08 -6.57
CA VAL A 131 -2.76 -18.25 -7.57
C VAL A 131 -3.98 -17.58 -6.96
N GLY A 132 -4.77 -18.32 -6.16
CA GLY A 132 -5.91 -17.76 -5.44
C GLY A 132 -5.51 -16.64 -4.48
N MET A 133 -4.46 -16.83 -3.68
CA MET A 133 -3.96 -15.80 -2.76
C MET A 133 -3.45 -14.55 -3.50
N LEU A 134 -2.73 -14.72 -4.61
CA LEU A 134 -2.28 -13.60 -5.45
C LEU A 134 -3.47 -12.82 -6.02
N GLY A 135 -4.51 -13.52 -6.50
CA GLY A 135 -5.72 -12.89 -7.01
C GLY A 135 -6.46 -12.08 -5.95
N VAL A 136 -6.69 -12.66 -4.77
CA VAL A 136 -7.35 -11.96 -3.65
C VAL A 136 -6.51 -10.75 -3.21
N ALA A 137 -5.20 -10.92 -3.06
CA ALA A 137 -4.30 -9.83 -2.68
C ALA A 137 -4.26 -8.70 -3.70
N PHE A 138 -4.25 -9.02 -4.99
CA PHE A 138 -4.32 -8.04 -6.07
C PHE A 138 -5.61 -7.21 -5.97
N VAL A 139 -6.77 -7.87 -5.86
CA VAL A 139 -8.07 -7.19 -5.76
C VAL A 139 -8.15 -6.30 -4.52
N CYS A 140 -7.77 -6.82 -3.36
CA CYS A 140 -7.84 -6.10 -2.09
C CYS A 140 -6.85 -4.92 -2.02
N THR A 141 -5.62 -5.12 -2.49
CA THR A 141 -4.57 -4.09 -2.38
C THR A 141 -4.75 -2.98 -3.41
N PHE A 142 -5.30 -3.30 -4.58
CA PHE A 142 -5.61 -2.32 -5.63
C PHE A 142 -6.98 -1.65 -5.45
N PHE A 143 -7.77 -2.07 -4.46
CA PHE A 143 -9.11 -1.54 -4.19
C PHE A 143 -9.21 -0.01 -4.12
N PRO A 144 -8.29 0.72 -3.46
CA PRO A 144 -8.36 2.18 -3.43
C PRO A 144 -8.25 2.81 -4.82
N ALA A 145 -7.45 2.23 -5.72
CA ALA A 145 -7.33 2.70 -7.09
C ALA A 145 -8.61 2.42 -7.90
N TRP A 146 -9.26 1.26 -7.68
CA TRP A 146 -10.57 0.98 -8.28
C TRP A 146 -11.61 2.03 -7.85
N MET A 147 -11.70 2.29 -6.54
CA MET A 147 -12.63 3.28 -5.99
C MET A 147 -12.38 4.69 -6.54
N ARG A 148 -11.11 5.04 -6.78
CA ARG A 148 -10.75 6.30 -7.43
C ARG A 148 -11.29 6.37 -8.86
N LEU A 149 -11.09 5.32 -9.67
CA LEU A 149 -11.59 5.26 -11.05
C LEU A 149 -13.12 5.35 -11.12
N PHE A 150 -13.85 4.59 -10.28
CA PHE A 150 -15.32 4.61 -10.27
C PHE A 150 -15.90 5.95 -9.82
N ARG A 151 -15.23 6.67 -8.90
CA ARG A 151 -15.64 8.04 -8.53
C ARG A 151 -15.45 9.05 -9.67
N PHE A 152 -14.48 8.83 -10.58
CA PHE A 152 -14.31 9.70 -11.74
C PHE A 152 -15.36 9.44 -12.84
N GLU A 153 -15.87 8.21 -12.98
CA GLU A 153 -16.98 7.91 -13.91
C GLU A 153 -18.30 8.57 -13.48
N GLU A 154 -18.58 8.64 -12.18
CA GLU A 154 -19.75 9.36 -11.66
C GLU A 154 -19.66 10.88 -11.87
N ALA A 155 -18.44 11.46 -11.85
CA ALA A 155 -18.24 12.89 -12.12
C ALA A 155 -18.28 13.23 -13.62
N GLY A 156 -17.88 12.30 -14.49
CA GLY A 156 -17.85 12.46 -15.96
C GLY A 156 -19.19 12.29 -16.67
N THR A 157 -20.25 11.89 -15.98
CA THR A 157 -21.62 11.76 -16.53
C THR A 157 -22.49 13.00 -16.35
N SER A 158 -21.95 14.08 -15.76
CA SER A 158 -22.60 15.39 -15.78
C SER A 158 -22.40 16.08 -17.14
N VAL A 159 -23.22 15.67 -18.12
CA VAL A 159 -23.42 16.41 -19.37
C VAL A 159 -23.73 17.87 -19.02
N PRO A 160 -22.99 18.87 -19.55
CA PRO A 160 -23.35 20.25 -19.31
C PRO A 160 -24.74 20.46 -19.93
N LYS A 161 -25.73 20.79 -19.11
CA LYS A 161 -27.02 21.27 -19.60
C LYS A 161 -26.75 22.53 -20.42
N ARG A 162 -26.82 22.36 -21.74
CA ARG A 162 -26.87 23.44 -22.73
C ARG A 162 -28.18 24.22 -22.51
N SER A 163 -28.21 25.13 -21.55
CA SER A 163 -29.36 26.03 -21.34
C SER A 163 -29.00 27.41 -20.78
N GLU A 164 -27.80 27.91 -21.07
CA GLU A 164 -27.44 29.32 -20.85
C GLU A 164 -26.79 29.91 -22.10
N ILE A 165 -27.49 29.78 -23.23
CA ILE A 165 -27.28 30.66 -24.39
C ILE A 165 -28.68 31.07 -24.84
N TRP A 166 -29.27 32.04 -24.15
CA TRP A 166 -30.20 33.06 -24.64
C TRP A 166 -30.30 34.17 -23.60
#